data_AF-A0A2M8NFS6-F1
#
_entry.id   AF-A0A2M8NFS6-F1
#
_cell.length_a   1.000
_cell.length_b   1.000
_cell.length_c   1.000
_cell.angle_alpha   90.00
_cell.angle_beta   90.00
_cell.angle_gamma   90.00
#
_symmetry.space_group_name_H-M   'P 1'
#
loop_
_entity.id
_entity.type
_entity.pdbx_description
1 polymer ?
#
loop_
_entity_poly.entity_id
_entity_poly.type
_entity_poly.pdbx_seq_one_letter_code
_entity_poly.pdbx_strand_id
1 'polypeptide(L)'
;MLRAQWEADSHKQETALSELQSALELAAPPNRIECYDISTTQGTAIVASRVVFVRGVPAKKEYRRFNIRTVTHAGSDDYQSMREALTRRFNRW
;
A
#
# COMPACT_ATOMS: atom_id res chain seq x y z
N MET A 1 -11.58 25.18 -16.53
CA MET A 1 -10.27 24.88 -15.92
C MET A 1 -10.28 23.70 -14.92
N LEU A 2 -11.41 23.29 -14.32
CA LEU A 2 -11.43 22.09 -13.45
C LEU A 2 -11.57 20.76 -14.23
N ARG A 3 -12.42 20.71 -15.27
CA ARG A 3 -12.63 19.51 -16.10
C ARG A 3 -11.37 19.02 -16.83
N ALA A 4 -10.65 19.95 -17.46
CA ALA A 4 -9.41 19.61 -18.17
C ALA A 4 -8.34 19.02 -17.24
N GLN A 5 -8.28 19.49 -15.97
CA GLN A 5 -7.35 18.95 -14.99
C GLN A 5 -7.74 17.53 -14.56
N TRP A 6 -9.03 17.27 -14.34
CA TRP A 6 -9.53 15.92 -14.07
C TRP A 6 -9.35 14.95 -15.23
N GLU A 7 -9.56 15.39 -16.47
CA GLU A 7 -9.34 14.58 -17.67
C GLU A 7 -7.84 14.22 -17.82
N ALA A 8 -6.96 15.21 -17.63
CA ALA A 8 -5.51 14.98 -17.65
C ALA A 8 -5.05 14.02 -16.54
N ASP A 9 -5.55 14.20 -15.32
CA ASP A 9 -5.23 13.30 -14.19
C ASP A 9 -5.73 11.88 -14.42
N SER A 10 -6.94 11.73 -14.99
CA SER A 10 -7.53 10.42 -15.31
C SER A 10 -6.74 9.70 -16.39
N HIS A 11 -6.36 10.40 -17.46
CA HIS A 11 -5.53 9.82 -18.53
C HIS A 11 -4.16 9.40 -18.01
N LYS A 12 -3.53 10.21 -17.16
CA LYS A 12 -2.26 9.86 -16.52
C LYS A 12 -2.36 8.60 -15.65
N GLN A 13 -3.44 8.44 -14.90
CA GLN A 13 -3.69 7.26 -14.06
C GLN A 13 -3.89 6.00 -14.92
N GLU A 14 -4.67 6.11 -15.99
CA GLU A 14 -4.92 5.00 -16.91
C GLU A 14 -3.62 4.51 -17.57
N THR A 15 -2.81 5.43 -18.10
CA THR A 15 -1.49 5.11 -18.67
C THR A 15 -0.59 4.41 -17.65
N ALA A 16 -0.47 4.95 -16.44
CA ALA A 16 0.37 4.36 -15.40
C ALA A 16 -0.08 2.95 -14.99
N LEU A 17 -1.39 2.68 -14.94
CA LEU A 17 -1.91 1.35 -14.65
C LEU A 17 -1.65 0.36 -15.80
N SER A 18 -1.72 0.82 -17.05
CA SER A 18 -1.38 0.01 -18.23
C SER A 18 0.11 -0.33 -18.28
N GLU A 19 0.97 0.62 -17.92
CA GLU A 19 2.42 0.40 -17.81
C GLU A 19 2.74 -0.62 -16.72
N LEU A 20 2.11 -0.51 -15.55
CA LEU A 20 2.22 -1.48 -14.46
C LEU A 20 1.73 -2.88 -14.86
N GLN A 21 0.58 -2.96 -15.56
CA GLN A 21 0.07 -4.22 -16.09
C GLN A 21 1.12 -4.91 -16.96
N SER A 22 1.70 -4.15 -17.88
CA SER A 22 2.67 -4.67 -18.85
C SER A 22 3.97 -5.08 -18.16
N ALA A 23 4.48 -4.25 -17.25
CA ALA A 23 5.74 -4.50 -16.53
C ALA A 23 5.66 -5.70 -15.57
N LEU A 24 4.47 -6.02 -15.05
CA LEU A 24 4.23 -7.12 -14.12
C LEU A 24 3.52 -8.32 -14.77
N GLU A 25 3.32 -8.29 -16.09
CA GLU A 25 2.65 -9.33 -16.88
C GLU A 25 1.27 -9.73 -16.33
N LEU A 26 0.50 -8.74 -15.88
CA LEU A 26 -0.82 -8.97 -15.30
C LEU A 26 -1.88 -9.18 -16.38
N ALA A 27 -2.81 -10.12 -16.14
CA ALA A 27 -3.91 -10.41 -17.06
C ALA A 27 -4.86 -9.21 -17.27
N ALA A 28 -4.92 -8.29 -16.32
CA ALA A 28 -5.69 -7.05 -16.40
C ALA A 28 -5.00 -5.93 -15.59
N PRO A 29 -5.29 -4.64 -15.88
CA PRO A 29 -4.80 -3.53 -15.08
C PRO A 29 -5.17 -3.69 -13.59
N PRO A 30 -4.25 -3.41 -12.65
CA PRO A 30 -4.52 -3.57 -11.23
C PRO A 30 -5.52 -2.51 -10.74
N ASN A 31 -6.77 -2.91 -10.53
CA ASN A 31 -7.84 -2.02 -10.06
C ASN A 31 -7.65 -1.55 -8.61
N ARG A 32 -6.96 -2.34 -7.77
CA ARG A 32 -6.67 -2.00 -6.38
C ARG A 32 -5.21 -2.34 -6.07
N ILE A 33 -4.49 -1.38 -5.50
CA ILE A 33 -3.10 -1.53 -5.10
C ILE A 33 -3.00 -1.20 -3.60
N GLU A 34 -2.46 -2.12 -2.82
CA GLU A 34 -2.14 -1.90 -1.40
C GLU A 34 -0.62 -1.93 -1.24
N CYS A 35 -0.05 -0.82 -0.75
CA CYS A 35 1.38 -0.74 -0.48
C CYS A 35 1.62 -0.75 1.02
N TYR A 36 2.62 -1.49 1.46
CA TYR A 36 3.00 -1.66 2.85
C TYR A 36 4.41 -1.14 3.07
N ASP A 37 4.59 -0.39 4.15
CA ASP A 37 5.88 0.12 4.60
C ASP A 37 6.10 -0.25 6.07
N ILE A 38 7.29 -0.76 6.41
CA ILE A 38 7.68 -1.09 7.78
C ILE A 38 8.65 -0.03 8.27
N SER A 39 8.25 0.66 9.32
CA SER A 39 9.04 1.72 9.96
C SER A 39 9.38 1.34 11.39
N THR A 40 10.67 1.36 11.73
CA THR A 40 11.19 1.08 13.07
C THR A 40 11.75 2.36 13.69
N THR A 41 11.12 2.85 14.75
CA THR A 41 11.60 4.05 15.47
C THR A 41 12.50 3.66 16.63
N GLN A 42 13.77 4.11 16.58
CA GLN A 42 14.79 4.06 17.65
C GLN A 42 14.57 2.95 18.69
N GLY A 43 14.58 1.70 18.23
CA GLY A 43 14.66 0.50 19.06
C GLY A 43 13.42 0.09 19.86
N THR A 44 12.28 0.78 19.75
CA THR A 44 11.15 0.55 20.69
C THR A 44 9.77 0.38 20.07
N ALA A 45 9.52 0.84 18.84
CA ALA A 45 8.24 0.61 18.18
C ALA A 45 8.43 0.32 16.70
N ILE A 46 7.74 -0.72 16.23
CA ILE A 46 7.65 -1.08 14.82
C ILE A 46 6.21 -0.82 14.37
N VAL A 47 6.06 -0.05 13.30
CA VAL A 47 4.77 0.30 12.71
C VAL A 47 4.76 -0.13 11.25
N ALA A 48 3.77 -0.93 10.86
CA ALA A 48 3.46 -1.15 9.45
C ALA A 48 2.41 -0.13 9.00
N SER A 49 2.69 0.62 7.94
CA SER A 49 1.74 1.54 7.32
C SER A 49 1.23 0.94 6.02
N ARG A 50 -0.09 0.99 5.81
CA ARG A 50 -0.73 0.57 4.57
C ARG A 50 -1.43 1.74 3.90
N VAL A 51 -1.05 2.02 2.66
CA VAL A 51 -1.75 2.93 1.76
C VAL A 51 -2.48 2.15 0.67
N VAL A 52 -3.54 2.74 0.15
CA VAL A 52 -4.43 2.09 -0.82
C VAL A 52 -4.69 3.02 -1.98
N PHE A 53 -4.56 2.50 -3.19
CA PHE A 53 -5.00 3.15 -4.42
C PHE A 53 -6.10 2.30 -5.07
N VAL A 54 -7.16 2.95 -5.54
CA VAL A 54 -8.25 2.31 -6.29
C VAL A 54 -8.37 3.03 -7.63
N ARG A 55 -8.18 2.30 -8.73
CA ARG A 55 -8.12 2.83 -10.10
C ARG A 55 -7.16 4.02 -10.22
N GLY A 56 -5.96 3.90 -9.65
CA GLY A 56 -4.94 4.94 -9.69
C GLY A 56 -5.17 6.14 -8.74
N VAL A 57 -6.31 6.21 -8.04
CA VAL A 57 -6.64 7.30 -7.11
C VAL A 57 -6.37 6.88 -5.66
N PRO A 58 -5.72 7.73 -4.83
CA PRO A 58 -5.52 7.46 -3.40
C PRO A 58 -6.85 7.28 -2.63
N ALA A 59 -7.07 6.10 -2.07
CA ALA A 59 -8.22 5.79 -1.21
C ALA A 59 -7.88 6.06 0.27
N LYS A 60 -7.68 7.34 0.62
CA LYS A 60 -7.19 7.77 1.96
C LYS A 60 -8.00 7.23 3.15
N LYS A 61 -9.32 7.05 2.98
CA LYS A 61 -10.22 6.50 4.02
C LYS A 61 -9.86 5.05 4.40
N GLU A 62 -9.16 4.34 3.53
CA GLU A 62 -8.76 2.95 3.72
C GLU A 62 -7.33 2.78 4.24
N TYR A 63 -6.62 3.88 4.48
CA TYR A 63 -5.27 3.81 5.04
C TYR A 63 -5.31 3.23 6.44
N ARG A 64 -4.31 2.41 6.79
CA ARG A 64 -4.22 1.77 8.11
C ARG A 64 -2.79 1.82 8.62
N ARG A 65 -2.65 1.85 9.95
CA ARG A 65 -1.38 1.63 10.64
C ARG A 65 -1.55 0.45 11.58
N PHE A 66 -0.53 -0.39 11.64
CA PHE A 66 -0.48 -1.55 12.51
C PHE A 66 0.72 -1.37 13.43
N ASN A 67 0.45 -1.20 14.72
CA ASN A 67 1.49 -1.34 15.74
C ASN A 67 1.83 -2.84 15.82
N ILE A 68 3.04 -3.19 15.43
CA ILE A 68 3.56 -4.56 15.40
C ILE A 68 3.96 -4.94 16.82
N ARG A 69 3.55 -6.13 17.26
CA ARG A 69 3.70 -6.58 18.65
C ARG A 69 4.47 -7.89 18.77
N THR A 70 4.58 -8.66 17.69
CA THR A 70 5.20 -9.98 17.73
C THR A 70 6.72 -9.96 17.58
N VAL A 71 7.32 -8.82 17.23
CA VAL A 71 8.76 -8.69 17.00
C VAL A 71 9.44 -8.06 18.22
N THR A 72 10.42 -8.76 18.78
CA THR A 72 11.21 -8.27 19.91
C THR A 72 12.30 -7.30 19.44
N HIS A 73 12.59 -6.28 20.24
CA HIS A 73 13.51 -5.17 19.93
C HIS A 73 14.99 -5.54 19.69
N ALA A 74 15.37 -6.81 19.80
CA ALA A 74 16.74 -7.28 19.57
C ALA A 74 17.16 -7.22 18.08
N GLY A 75 16.22 -6.97 17.16
CA GLY A 75 16.49 -6.68 15.75
C GLY A 75 15.21 -6.33 15.01
N SER A 76 15.28 -5.43 14.02
CA SER A 76 14.15 -5.20 13.12
C SER A 76 13.97 -6.44 12.26
N ASP A 77 12.94 -7.24 12.56
CA ASP A 77 12.51 -8.34 11.70
C ASP A 77 11.34 -7.87 10.84
N ASP A 78 11.67 -7.23 9.72
CA ASP A 78 10.70 -6.65 8.80
C ASP A 78 9.82 -7.73 8.16
N TYR A 79 10.35 -8.95 7.99
CA TYR A 79 9.58 -10.09 7.47
C TYR A 79 8.48 -10.50 8.43
N GLN A 80 8.79 -10.61 9.72
CA GLN A 80 7.77 -10.88 10.73
C GLN A 80 6.78 -9.74 10.87
N SER A 81 7.26 -8.50 10.81
CA SER A 81 6.41 -7.30 10.87
C SER A 81 5.41 -7.28 9.71
N MET A 82 5.87 -7.58 8.49
CA MET A 82 5.04 -7.70 7.31
C MET A 82 4.04 -8.86 7.44
N ARG A 83 4.49 -10.03 7.94
CA ARG A 83 3.62 -11.18 8.17
C ARG A 83 2.49 -10.85 9.14
N GLU A 84 2.78 -10.18 10.26
CA GLU A 84 1.75 -9.77 11.23
C GLU A 84 0.76 -8.78 10.58
N ALA A 85 1.27 -7.77 9.84
CA ALA A 85 0.44 -6.78 9.17
C ALA A 85 -0.51 -7.41 8.14
N LEU A 86 0.00 -8.29 7.26
CA LEU A 86 -0.79 -8.99 6.25
C LEU A 86 -1.82 -9.93 6.88
N THR A 87 -1.42 -10.69 7.91
CA THR A 87 -2.33 -11.59 8.63
C THR A 87 -3.50 -10.80 9.24
N ARG A 88 -3.20 -9.68 9.91
CA ARG A 88 -4.24 -8.82 10.51
C ARG A 88 -5.11 -8.14 9.46
N ARG A 89 -4.55 -7.78 8.30
CA ARG A 89 -5.30 -7.25 7.16
C ARG A 89 -6.33 -8.28 6.70
N PHE A 90 -5.90 -9.45 6.28
CA PHE A 90 -6.77 -10.42 5.61
C PHE A 90 -7.75 -11.12 6.55
N ASN A 91 -7.50 -11.10 7.86
CA ASN A 91 -8.43 -11.64 8.85
C ASN A 91 -9.56 -10.68 9.25
N ARG A 92 -9.44 -9.37 8.97
CA ARG A 92 -10.39 -8.36 9.49
C ARG A 92 -11.10 -7.56 8.41
N TRP A 93 -10.49 -7.42 7.24
CA TRP A 93 -10.98 -6.64 6.10
C TRP A 93 -10.74 -7.42 4.83
#